data_AF-A0A3D5WIV2-F1
#
_entry.id   AF-A0A3D5WIV2-F1
#
_cell.length_a   1.000
_cell.length_b   1.000
_cell.length_c   1.000
_cell.angle_alpha   90.00
_cell.angle_beta   90.00
_cell.angle_gamma   90.00
#
_symmetry.space_group_name_H-M   'P 1'
#
loop_
_entity.id
_entity.type
_entity.pdbx_description
1 polymer ?
#
loop_
_entity_poly.entity_id
_entity_poly.type
_entity_poly.pdbx_seq_one_letter_code
_entity_poly.pdbx_strand_id
1 'polypeptide(L)'
;MAKNTVQSVEPNIADLVNGWLKSYKVDYKLEQESLNTEIDQALNDYFSKNGGKGGNRPDAKLLLQANDGKYYPILIEYKGYKDKLVKLDAEGNVANRNAKNQPDYTNINSYA
;
A
#
# COMPACT_ATOMS: atom_id res chain seq x y z
N MET A 1 -7.75 33.61 -2.93
CA MET A 1 -6.79 33.08 -1.93
C MET A 1 -6.09 31.88 -2.56
N ALA A 2 -4.76 31.88 -2.65
CA ALA A 2 -4.03 30.72 -3.15
C ALA A 2 -4.22 29.56 -2.17
N LYS A 3 -4.66 28.39 -2.67
CA LYS A 3 -4.69 27.16 -1.88
C LYS A 3 -3.24 26.86 -1.50
N ASN A 4 -2.88 26.98 -0.22
CA ASN A 4 -1.65 26.39 0.30
C ASN A 4 -1.79 24.87 0.19
N THR A 5 -1.36 24.31 -0.94
CA THR A 5 -1.21 22.87 -1.10
C THR A 5 -0.07 22.44 -0.18
N VAL A 6 -0.41 21.81 0.94
CA VAL A 6 0.60 21.13 1.75
C VAL A 6 1.26 20.10 0.84
N GLN A 7 2.56 20.27 0.60
CA GLN A 7 3.32 19.37 -0.24
C GLN A 7 3.34 17.99 0.42
N SER A 8 3.06 16.93 -0.35
CA SER A 8 3.11 15.58 0.21
C SER A 8 4.55 15.28 0.66
N VAL A 9 4.66 14.66 1.84
CA VAL A 9 5.94 14.16 2.36
C VAL A 9 6.17 12.68 1.98
N GLU A 10 5.20 12.03 1.33
CA GLU A 10 5.32 10.64 0.85
C GLU A 10 6.57 10.40 -0.01
N PRO A 11 6.97 11.30 -0.93
CA PRO A 11 8.20 11.11 -1.68
C PRO A 11 9.44 10.98 -0.78
N ASN A 12 9.50 11.72 0.32
CA ASN A 12 10.60 11.65 1.28
C ASN A 12 10.57 10.35 2.09
N ILE A 13 9.37 9.87 2.44
CA ILE A 13 9.19 8.58 3.12
C ILE A 13 9.59 7.43 2.19
N ALA A 14 9.15 7.48 0.92
CA ALA A 14 9.51 6.50 -0.08
C ALA A 14 11.03 6.45 -0.30
N ASP A 15 11.69 7.60 -0.42
CA ASP A 15 13.15 7.67 -0.56
C ASP A 15 13.87 7.08 0.66
N LEU A 16 13.45 7.44 1.88
CA LEU A 16 14.01 6.92 3.13
C LEU A 16 13.92 5.39 3.21
N VAL A 17 12.71 4.84 3.00
CA VAL A 17 12.50 3.40 3.12
C VAL A 17 13.17 2.64 1.98
N ASN A 18 13.10 3.14 0.74
CA ASN A 18 13.86 2.57 -0.37
C ASN A 18 15.38 2.59 -0.09
N GLY A 19 15.87 3.62 0.60
CA GLY A 19 17.24 3.68 1.11
C GLY A 19 17.57 2.51 2.06
N TRP A 20 16.67 2.17 2.98
CA TRP A 20 16.82 0.99 3.83
C TRP A 20 16.83 -0.31 3.03
N LEU A 21 15.90 -0.49 2.10
CA LEU A 21 15.84 -1.69 1.24
C LEU A 21 17.14 -1.87 0.45
N LYS A 22 17.68 -0.78 -0.11
CA LYS A 22 19.01 -0.78 -0.76
C LYS A 22 20.12 -1.20 0.22
N SER A 23 20.11 -0.65 1.44
CA SER A 23 21.12 -0.99 2.46
C SER A 23 21.09 -2.46 2.87
N TYR A 24 19.89 -3.07 2.87
CA TYR A 24 19.68 -4.49 3.15
C TYR A 24 20.01 -5.39 1.96
N LYS A 25 20.28 -4.81 0.78
CA LYS A 25 20.60 -5.52 -0.47
C LYS A 25 19.50 -6.51 -0.88
N VAL A 26 18.24 -6.14 -0.66
CA VAL A 26 17.08 -6.94 -1.10
C VAL A 26 16.64 -6.51 -2.50
N ASP A 27 16.17 -7.47 -3.29
CA ASP A 27 15.69 -7.21 -4.67
C ASP A 27 14.24 -6.70 -4.65
N TYR A 28 14.06 -5.44 -4.23
CA TYR A 28 12.75 -4.79 -4.26
C TYR A 28 12.45 -4.18 -5.62
N LYS A 29 11.17 -4.20 -5.98
CA LYS A 29 10.59 -3.72 -7.24
C LYS A 29 9.62 -2.59 -6.92
N LEU A 30 9.71 -1.48 -7.64
CA LEU A 30 8.77 -0.38 -7.53
C LEU A 30 7.41 -0.74 -8.17
N GLU A 31 6.42 0.13 -7.99
CA GLU A 31 5.02 -0.09 -8.40
C GLU A 31 4.86 -0.73 -9.79
N GLN A 32 5.55 -0.18 -10.80
CA GLN A 32 5.43 -0.59 -12.21
C GLN A 32 6.34 -1.77 -12.60
N GLU A 33 7.28 -2.17 -11.75
CA GLU A 33 8.20 -3.27 -12.05
C GLU A 33 7.55 -4.63 -11.79
N SER A 34 7.89 -5.66 -12.56
CA SER A 34 7.37 -7.02 -12.36
C SER A 34 8.11 -7.72 -11.22
N LEU A 35 7.39 -8.47 -10.37
CA LEU A 35 8.01 -9.33 -9.35
C LEU A 35 8.14 -10.76 -9.86
N ASN A 36 7.01 -11.38 -10.21
CA ASN A 36 6.92 -12.62 -10.98
C ASN A 36 5.49 -12.79 -11.52
N THR A 37 5.30 -13.68 -12.49
CA THR A 37 4.01 -13.87 -13.17
C THR A 37 2.85 -14.17 -12.23
N GLU A 38 3.06 -15.05 -11.24
CA GLU A 38 2.00 -15.52 -10.33
C GLU A 38 1.54 -14.40 -9.39
N ILE A 39 2.49 -13.66 -8.80
CA ILE A 39 2.19 -12.55 -7.89
C ILE A 39 1.63 -11.37 -8.67
N ASP A 40 2.18 -11.04 -9.84
CA ASP A 40 1.69 -9.94 -10.66
C ASP A 40 0.24 -10.21 -11.11
N GLN A 41 -0.08 -11.46 -11.46
CA GLN A 41 -1.45 -11.86 -11.77
C GLN A 41 -2.36 -11.76 -10.54
N ALA A 42 -1.92 -12.25 -9.37
CA ALA A 42 -2.69 -12.13 -8.14
C ALA A 42 -2.97 -10.66 -7.74
N LEU A 43 -1.99 -9.77 -7.96
CA LEU A 43 -2.16 -8.33 -7.75
C LEU A 43 -3.13 -7.72 -8.77
N ASN A 44 -3.13 -8.19 -10.01
CA ASN A 44 -4.07 -7.74 -11.05
C ASN A 44 -5.52 -8.18 -10.78
N ASP A 45 -5.70 -9.41 -10.29
CA ASP A 45 -7.01 -9.99 -10.04
C ASP A 45 -7.66 -9.46 -8.75
N TYR A 46 -6.86 -8.92 -7.83
CA TYR A 46 -7.38 -8.31 -6.61
C TYR A 46 -8.05 -6.97 -6.92
N PHE A 47 -9.31 -6.82 -6.49
CA PHE A 47 -10.09 -5.60 -6.70
C PHE A 47 -9.33 -4.38 -6.16
N SER A 48 -9.19 -3.34 -6.99
CA SER A 48 -8.65 -2.05 -6.51
C SER A 48 -9.47 -1.49 -5.35
N LYS A 49 -8.81 -0.62 -4.58
CA LYS A 49 -9.38 0.21 -3.50
C LYS A 49 -10.62 1.03 -3.93
N ASN A 50 -10.92 1.10 -5.24
CA ASN A 50 -12.05 1.80 -5.84
C ASN A 50 -13.23 0.91 -6.28
N GLY A 51 -13.24 -0.38 -5.91
CA GLY A 51 -14.44 -1.21 -6.08
C GLY A 51 -14.72 -1.68 -7.51
N GLY A 52 -13.70 -1.91 -8.35
CA GLY A 52 -13.90 -2.70 -9.57
C GLY A 52 -13.05 -2.38 -10.80
N LYS A 53 -12.15 -1.39 -10.77
CA LYS A 53 -11.26 -1.11 -11.91
C LYS A 53 -9.83 -0.82 -11.47
N GLY A 54 -8.90 -1.62 -11.98
CA GLY A 54 -7.47 -1.59 -11.63
C GLY A 54 -7.11 -2.70 -10.65
N GLY A 55 -5.94 -3.30 -10.84
CA GLY A 55 -5.36 -4.23 -9.85
C GLY A 55 -4.78 -3.49 -8.65
N ASN A 56 -4.43 -4.23 -7.61
CA ASN A 56 -3.63 -3.72 -6.51
C ASN A 56 -2.22 -3.33 -7.00
N ARG A 57 -1.72 -2.18 -6.55
CA ARG A 57 -0.46 -1.58 -6.97
C ARG A 57 0.27 -1.01 -5.75
N PRO A 58 0.99 -1.85 -5.00
CA PRO A 58 1.80 -1.37 -3.88
C PRO A 58 2.98 -0.53 -4.39
N ASP A 59 3.37 0.49 -3.63
CA ASP A 59 4.48 1.39 -4.00
C ASP A 59 5.80 0.66 -4.20
N ALA A 60 6.05 -0.36 -3.38
CA ALA A 60 7.16 -1.30 -3.54
C ALA A 60 6.74 -2.73 -3.18
N LYS A 61 7.41 -3.71 -3.77
CA LYS A 61 7.17 -5.13 -3.56
C LYS A 61 8.45 -5.95 -3.66
N LEU A 62 8.54 -7.04 -2.92
CA LEU A 62 9.67 -7.96 -2.97
C LEU A 62 9.26 -9.37 -2.56
N LEU A 63 10.09 -10.35 -2.90
CA LEU A 63 9.91 -11.74 -2.53
C LEU A 63 11.12 -12.18 -1.69
N LEU A 64 10.89 -12.51 -0.43
CA LEU A 64 11.96 -12.94 0.49
C LEU A 64 11.77 -14.38 0.91
N GLN A 65 12.87 -15.13 0.95
CA GLN A 65 12.86 -16.47 1.54
C GLN A 65 13.14 -16.38 3.04
N ALA A 66 12.29 -16.98 3.86
CA ALA A 66 12.55 -17.10 5.29
C ALA A 66 13.36 -18.38 5.60
N ASN A 67 13.74 -18.54 6.86
CA ASN A 67 14.50 -19.69 7.34
C ASN A 67 13.74 -21.03 7.29
N ASP A 68 12.42 -20.99 7.11
CA ASP A 68 11.57 -22.16 6.88
C ASP A 68 11.60 -22.63 5.40
N GLY A 69 12.40 -21.98 4.56
CA GLY A 69 12.55 -22.25 3.14
C GLY A 69 11.41 -21.71 2.28
N LYS A 70 10.38 -21.08 2.87
CA LYS A 70 9.24 -20.53 2.12
C LYS A 70 9.52 -19.11 1.66
N TYR A 71 8.94 -18.77 0.52
CA TYR A 71 8.96 -17.41 -0.01
C TYR A 71 7.73 -16.63 0.48
N TYR A 72 7.97 -15.41 0.92
CA TYR A 72 6.97 -14.49 1.43
C TYR A 72 6.94 -13.24 0.55
N PRO A 73 5.81 -12.95 -0.11
CA PRO A 73 5.63 -11.67 -0.79
C PRO A 73 5.47 -10.57 0.26
N ILE A 74 6.30 -9.53 0.15
CA ILE A 74 6.24 -8.35 0.99
C ILE A 74 5.74 -7.21 0.11
N LEU A 75 4.61 -6.62 0.48
CA LEU A 75 4.02 -5.46 -0.19
C LEU A 75 4.17 -4.25 0.73
N ILE A 76 4.65 -3.13 0.19
CA ILE A 76 4.95 -1.92 0.96
C ILE A 76 4.15 -0.76 0.35
N GLU A 77 3.40 -0.08 1.21
CA GLU A 77 2.67 1.15 0.89
C GLU A 77 3.24 2.28 1.74
N TYR A 78 3.65 3.37 1.10
CA TYR A 78 4.18 4.56 1.77
C TYR A 78 3.04 5.52 2.08
N LYS A 79 2.93 5.92 3.35
CA LYS A 79 2.02 6.99 3.78
C LYS A 79 2.82 8.10 4.45
N GLY A 80 2.54 9.35 4.08
CA GLY A 80 3.32 10.50 4.54
C GLY A 80 3.10 10.83 6.01
N TYR A 81 1.90 10.56 6.53
CA TYR A 81 1.49 10.92 7.88
C TYR A 81 0.80 9.76 8.58
N LYS A 82 1.00 9.65 9.90
CA LYS A 82 0.47 8.54 10.72
C LYS A 82 -1.06 8.47 10.70
N ASP A 83 -1.74 9.60 10.61
CA ASP A 83 -3.20 9.70 10.52
C ASP A 83 -3.74 9.22 9.16
N LYS A 84 -2.89 8.94 8.18
CA LYS A 84 -3.25 8.37 6.87
C LYS A 84 -3.14 6.84 6.81
N LEU A 85 -2.73 6.20 7.90
CA LEU A 85 -2.50 4.76 7.95
C LEU A 85 -3.78 3.95 8.19
N VAL A 86 -4.70 4.49 8.98
CA VAL A 86 -5.97 3.83 9.29
C VAL A 86 -6.99 4.88 9.73
N LYS A 87 -8.23 4.72 9.32
CA LYS A 87 -9.37 5.44 9.91
C LYS A 87 -10.10 4.51 10.86
N LEU A 88 -10.28 4.97 12.09
CA LEU A 88 -11.06 4.26 13.10
C LEU A 88 -12.44 4.92 13.26
N ASP A 89 -13.46 4.11 13.56
CA ASP A 89 -14.77 4.60 13.98
C ASP A 89 -14.75 5.06 15.46
N ALA A 90 -15.90 5.50 15.97
CA ALA A 90 -16.01 6.02 17.34
C ALA A 90 -15.72 4.94 18.40
N GLU A 91 -15.88 3.67 18.03
CA GLU A 91 -15.64 2.50 18.84
C GLU A 91 -14.21 1.96 18.71
N GLY A 92 -13.38 2.56 17.83
CA GLY A 92 -11.99 2.19 17.63
C GLY A 92 -11.77 1.05 16.61
N ASN A 93 -12.79 0.63 15.87
CA ASN A 93 -12.67 -0.37 14.81
C ASN A 93 -12.27 0.27 13.48
N VAL A 94 -11.68 -0.50 12.57
CA VAL A 94 -11.34 -0.03 11.22
C VAL A 94 -12.61 0.35 10.45
N ALA A 95 -12.71 1.63 10.06
CA ALA A 95 -13.88 2.22 9.43
C ALA A 95 -13.98 1.92 7.91
N ASN A 96 -13.88 0.64 7.53
CA ASN A 96 -13.97 0.19 6.14
C ASN A 96 -15.41 -0.11 5.67
N ARG A 97 -16.40 0.12 6.53
CA ARG A 97 -17.81 -0.10 6.23
C ARG A 97 -18.62 1.16 6.52
N ASN A 98 -19.61 1.43 5.67
CA ASN A 98 -20.55 2.53 5.88
C ASN A 98 -21.71 2.12 6.81
N ALA A 99 -22.60 3.06 7.13
CA ALA A 99 -23.77 2.81 7.99
C ALA A 99 -24.74 1.75 7.43
N LYS A 100 -24.62 1.36 6.15
CA LYS A 100 -25.39 0.28 5.51
C LYS A 100 -24.64 -1.05 5.52
N ASN A 101 -23.55 -1.16 6.26
CA ASN A 101 -22.68 -2.33 6.34
C ASN A 101 -22.04 -2.76 5.00
N GLN A 102 -21.91 -1.83 4.05
CA GLN A 102 -21.27 -2.02 2.75
C GLN A 102 -19.84 -1.45 2.78
N PRO A 103 -18.92 -1.91 1.90
CA PRO A 103 -17.58 -1.33 1.80
C PRO A 103 -17.62 0.19 1.62
N ASP A 104 -16.90 0.92 2.48
CA ASP A 104 -16.70 2.36 2.36
C ASP A 104 -15.46 2.62 1.52
N TYR A 105 -15.64 2.64 0.19
CA TYR A 105 -14.54 2.87 -0.76
C TYR A 105 -13.87 4.23 -0.58
N THR A 106 -14.54 5.23 0.01
CA THR A 106 -13.90 6.52 0.32
C THR A 106 -12.86 6.36 1.41
N ASN A 107 -13.20 5.64 2.49
CA ASN A 107 -12.24 5.36 3.56
C ASN A 107 -11.17 4.36 3.09
N ILE A 108 -11.56 3.29 2.38
CA ILE A 108 -10.61 2.31 1.87
C ILE A 108 -9.59 2.97 0.93
N ASN A 109 -10.02 3.82 -0.01
CA ASN A 109 -9.10 4.50 -0.92
C ASN A 109 -8.20 5.53 -0.22
N SER A 110 -8.67 6.14 0.87
CA SER A 110 -7.92 7.21 1.55
C SER A 110 -6.94 6.71 2.62
N TYR A 111 -7.18 5.53 3.18
CA TYR A 111 -6.44 5.02 4.33
C TYR A 111 -5.84 3.62 4.12
N ALA A 112 -6.32 2.85 3.15
CA ALA A 112 -5.75 1.54 2.82
C ALA A 112 -4.80 1.61 1.63
#